data_AF-A0A3M2GRX8-F1
#
_entry.id   AF-A0A3M2GRX8-F1
#
_cell.length_a   1.000
_cell.length_b   1.000
_cell.length_c   1.000
_cell.angle_alpha   90.00
_cell.angle_beta   90.00
_cell.angle_gamma   90.00
#
_symmetry.space_group_name_H-M   'P 1'
#
loop_
_entity.id
_entity.type
_entity.pdbx_description
1 polymer ?
#
loop_
_entity_poly.entity_id
_entity_poly.type
_entity_poly.pdbx_seq_one_letter_code
_entity_poly.pdbx_strand_id
1 'polypeptide(L)'
;TLEETGLWLGGPAREAAVAARADIEAGRVTLAEVAGAGCIDAAAFAVAGHWVTPPGAPRRYDTRFFATRVSPERAADVSPDGTEVVAVRWWRPGELIEALAAGEVDAMEPTRAFIGALARHDTAAGVLAAARAFEPPPRPGWVAF
;
A
#
# COMPACT_ATOMS: atom_id res chain seq x y z
N THR A 1 -3.71 -3.81 2.62
CA THR A 1 -2.78 -4.99 2.71
C THR A 1 -3.52 -6.16 3.35
N LEU A 2 -2.91 -7.21 3.93
CA LEU A 2 -3.63 -8.41 4.41
C LEU A 2 -4.91 -8.09 5.20
N GLU A 3 -4.82 -7.23 6.21
CA GLU A 3 -5.95 -6.88 7.10
C GLU A 3 -7.09 -6.19 6.36
N GLU A 4 -6.80 -5.36 5.35
CA GLU A 4 -7.76 -4.53 4.60
C GLU A 4 -8.23 -5.16 3.27
N THR A 5 -7.39 -6.00 2.65
CA THR A 5 -7.59 -6.50 1.28
C THR A 5 -7.44 -8.01 1.15
N GLY A 6 -7.13 -8.74 2.23
CA GLY A 6 -6.88 -10.19 2.20
C GLY A 6 -5.58 -10.61 1.50
N LEU A 7 -4.75 -9.65 1.09
CA LEU A 7 -3.61 -9.93 0.22
C LEU A 7 -2.29 -10.04 1.00
N TRP A 8 -1.67 -11.21 0.98
CA TRP A 8 -0.32 -11.43 1.53
C TRP A 8 0.77 -10.97 0.55
N LEU A 9 1.62 -10.03 1.00
CA LEU A 9 2.73 -9.46 0.23
C LEU A 9 4.08 -9.86 0.82
N GLY A 10 5.14 -9.78 0.01
CA GLY A 10 6.50 -10.05 0.47
C GLY A 10 6.84 -11.54 0.63
N GLY A 11 6.15 -12.44 -0.08
CA GLY A 11 6.47 -13.86 -0.06
C GLY A 11 5.41 -14.76 -0.69
N PRO A 12 5.54 -16.09 -0.54
CA PRO A 12 4.49 -17.05 -0.88
C PRO A 12 3.17 -16.71 -0.15
N ALA A 13 2.04 -17.08 -0.75
CA ALA A 13 0.73 -16.86 -0.14
C ALA A 13 0.67 -17.58 1.22
N ARG A 14 -0.06 -16.98 2.17
CA ARG A 14 -0.20 -17.49 3.53
C ARG A 14 -1.68 -17.68 3.85
N GLU A 15 -2.25 -18.76 3.34
CA GLU A 15 -3.68 -19.08 3.51
C GLU A 15 -4.12 -19.07 4.98
N ALA A 16 -3.29 -19.57 5.90
CA ALA A 16 -3.58 -19.53 7.33
C ALA A 16 -3.73 -18.09 7.87
N ALA A 17 -2.89 -17.16 7.42
CA ALA A 17 -2.99 -15.75 7.82
C ALA A 17 -4.20 -15.07 7.19
N VAL A 18 -4.54 -15.42 5.94
CA VAL A 18 -5.75 -14.93 5.27
C VAL A 18 -7.01 -15.45 5.98
N ALA A 19 -7.04 -16.73 6.35
CA ALA A 19 -8.15 -17.34 7.08
C ALA A 19 -8.33 -16.75 8.49
N ALA A 20 -7.22 -16.38 9.14
CA ALA A 20 -7.23 -15.77 10.47
C ALA A 20 -7.51 -14.26 10.47
N ARG A 21 -7.80 -13.63 9.31
CA ARG A 21 -7.96 -12.17 9.17
C ARG A 21 -8.92 -11.56 10.20
N ALA A 22 -10.09 -12.16 10.39
CA ALA A 22 -11.07 -11.68 11.36
C ALA A 22 -10.63 -11.87 12.83
N ASP A 23 -9.76 -12.85 13.10
CA ASP A 23 -9.16 -13.06 14.42
C ASP A 23 -8.03 -12.06 14.67
N ILE A 24 -7.25 -11.71 13.64
CA ILE A 24 -6.23 -10.67 13.69
C ILE A 24 -6.86 -9.32 14.00
N GLU A 25 -7.89 -8.92 13.25
CA GLU A 25 -8.56 -7.62 13.42
C GLU A 25 -9.23 -7.49 14.80
N ALA A 26 -9.77 -8.60 15.32
CA ALA A 26 -10.34 -8.63 16.66
C ALA A 26 -9.29 -8.78 17.79
N GLY A 27 -8.01 -8.85 17.46
CA GLY A 27 -6.91 -9.02 18.42
C GLY A 27 -6.91 -10.36 19.16
N ARG A 28 -7.57 -11.39 18.62
CA ARG A 28 -7.60 -12.76 19.18
C ARG A 28 -6.30 -13.52 18.92
N VAL A 29 -5.66 -13.22 17.78
CA VAL A 29 -4.32 -13.69 17.41
C VAL A 29 -3.56 -12.52 16.81
N THR A 30 -2.24 -12.61 16.80
CA THR A 30 -1.36 -11.66 16.13
C THR A 30 -0.98 -12.16 14.75
N LEU A 31 -0.67 -11.21 13.85
CA LEU A 31 -0.12 -11.53 12.53
C LEU A 31 1.14 -12.41 12.65
N ALA A 32 2.01 -12.12 13.63
CA ALA A 32 3.25 -12.85 13.83
C ALA A 32 3.01 -14.33 14.21
N GLU A 33 1.99 -14.61 15.03
CA GLU A 33 1.63 -15.98 15.42
C GLU A 33 1.15 -16.81 14.23
N VAL A 34 0.33 -16.23 13.36
CA VAL A 34 -0.26 -16.98 12.22
C VAL A 34 0.64 -17.01 10.99
N ALA A 35 1.53 -16.03 10.82
CA ALA A 35 2.42 -15.96 9.68
C ALA A 35 3.75 -16.72 9.87
N GLY A 36 4.21 -16.82 11.13
CA GLY A 36 5.51 -17.39 11.50
C GLY A 36 6.68 -16.43 11.28
N ALA A 37 7.83 -16.71 11.92
CA ALA A 37 9.01 -15.87 11.82
C ALA A 37 9.62 -15.86 10.40
N GLY A 38 10.14 -14.70 9.95
CA GLY A 38 10.82 -14.57 8.66
C GLY A 38 9.91 -14.74 7.43
N CYS A 39 8.60 -14.59 7.59
CA CYS A 39 7.60 -14.83 6.55
C CYS A 39 7.46 -13.71 5.52
N ILE A 40 8.02 -12.53 5.81
CA ILE A 40 8.00 -11.34 4.94
C ILE A 40 9.44 -11.04 4.51
N ASP A 41 9.68 -11.11 3.21
CA ASP A 41 10.89 -10.59 2.58
C ASP A 41 10.76 -9.07 2.43
N ALA A 42 11.45 -8.34 3.30
CA ALA A 42 11.50 -6.88 3.24
C ALA A 42 12.10 -6.36 1.92
N ALA A 43 12.98 -7.13 1.26
CA ALA A 43 13.58 -6.72 -0.01
C ALA A 43 12.55 -6.70 -1.16
N ALA A 44 11.39 -7.35 -1.00
CA ALA A 44 10.28 -7.30 -1.94
C ALA A 44 9.60 -5.91 -2.00
N PHE A 45 9.90 -5.02 -1.05
CA PHE A 45 9.33 -3.67 -0.96
C PHE A 45 10.39 -2.62 -1.28
N ALA A 46 10.06 -1.71 -2.17
CA ALA A 46 10.85 -0.50 -2.40
C ALA A 46 10.30 0.62 -1.51
N VAL A 47 11.19 1.38 -0.87
CA VAL A 47 10.78 2.60 -0.16
C VAL A 47 10.28 3.61 -1.18
N ALA A 48 9.04 4.07 -1.01
CA ALA A 48 8.35 4.89 -2.00
C ALA A 48 8.16 6.34 -1.53
N GLY A 49 8.17 6.60 -0.23
CA GLY A 49 8.09 7.96 0.30
C GLY A 49 8.00 8.03 1.80
N HIS A 50 8.07 9.25 2.31
CA HIS A 50 7.98 9.55 3.74
C HIS A 50 7.22 10.85 3.92
N TRP A 51 6.08 10.80 4.60
CA TRP A 51 5.21 11.96 4.81
C TRP A 51 4.88 12.13 6.28
N VAL A 52 5.06 13.34 6.79
CA VAL A 52 4.64 13.72 8.13
C VAL A 52 3.54 14.76 8.01
N THR A 53 2.41 14.54 8.70
CA THR A 53 1.31 15.50 8.71
C THR A 53 1.80 16.85 9.24
N PRO A 54 1.52 17.98 8.55
CA PRO A 54 1.91 19.31 9.00
C PRO A 54 1.43 19.64 10.42
N PRO A 55 2.11 20.55 11.14
CA PRO A 55 1.62 21.08 12.41
C PRO A 55 0.25 21.75 12.27
N GLY A 56 -0.57 21.70 13.31
CA GLY A 56 -1.91 22.33 13.35
C GLY A 56 -3.08 21.40 13.02
N ALA A 57 -2.82 20.22 12.44
CA ALA A 57 -3.86 19.20 12.29
C ALA A 57 -4.21 18.56 13.64
N PRO A 58 -5.49 18.23 13.92
CA PRO A 58 -5.92 17.62 15.18
C PRO A 58 -5.36 16.21 15.38
N ARG A 59 -4.98 15.53 14.30
CA ARG A 59 -4.27 14.25 14.29
C ARG A 59 -3.07 14.35 13.35
N ARG A 60 -1.96 13.71 13.71
CA ARG A 60 -0.71 13.75 12.95
C ARG A 60 -0.13 12.35 12.84
N TYR A 61 0.37 12.04 11.65
CA TYR A 61 0.99 10.76 11.35
C TYR A 61 2.40 10.98 10.80
N ASP A 62 3.27 10.01 11.08
CA ASP A 62 4.61 9.88 10.49
C ASP A 62 4.65 8.60 9.65
N THR A 63 4.28 8.75 8.38
CA THR A 63 3.94 7.63 7.50
C THR A 63 5.05 7.35 6.49
N ARG A 64 5.51 6.10 6.46
CA ARG A 64 6.38 5.58 5.40
C ARG A 64 5.53 4.85 4.36
N PHE A 65 5.85 5.05 3.10
CA PHE A 65 5.18 4.42 1.97
C PHE A 65 6.12 3.44 1.30
N PHE A 66 5.55 2.34 0.83
CA PHE A 66 6.27 1.27 0.16
C PHE A 66 5.57 0.89 -1.14
N ALA A 67 6.34 0.51 -2.14
CA ALA A 67 5.85 -0.01 -3.40
C ALA A 67 6.28 -1.46 -3.58
N THR A 68 5.38 -2.31 -4.07
CA THR A 68 5.67 -3.69 -4.45
C THR A 68 4.79 -4.11 -5.62
N ARG A 69 5.11 -5.25 -6.23
CA ARG A 69 4.33 -5.81 -7.34
C ARG A 69 3.48 -6.97 -6.85
N VAL A 70 2.24 -7.02 -7.31
CA VAL A 70 1.33 -8.15 -7.13
C VAL A 70 1.22 -8.90 -8.45
N SER A 71 1.20 -10.24 -8.41
CA SER A 71 0.97 -11.03 -9.62
C SER A 71 -0.52 -10.97 -10.01
N PRO A 72 -0.86 -11.07 -11.30
CA PRO A 72 -2.26 -11.02 -11.74
C PRO A 72 -3.16 -12.04 -11.07
N GLU A 73 -2.64 -13.24 -10.78
CA GLU A 73 -3.40 -14.31 -10.13
C GLU A 73 -3.81 -13.90 -8.72
N ARG A 74 -2.88 -13.34 -7.94
CA ARG A 74 -3.17 -12.85 -6.59
C ARG A 74 -3.99 -11.58 -6.58
N ALA A 75 -3.86 -10.75 -7.61
CA ALA A 75 -4.64 -9.52 -7.72
C ALA A 75 -6.16 -9.79 -7.79
N ALA A 76 -6.56 -10.99 -8.23
CA ALA A 76 -7.94 -11.45 -8.26
C ALA A 76 -8.50 -11.86 -6.89
N ASP A 77 -7.63 -12.18 -5.92
CA ASP A 77 -8.03 -12.63 -4.58
C ASP A 77 -8.32 -11.48 -3.61
N VAL A 78 -8.24 -10.23 -4.09
CA VAL A 78 -8.43 -9.04 -3.27
C VAL A 78 -9.89 -8.91 -2.84
N SER A 79 -10.13 -8.77 -1.53
CA SER A 79 -11.46 -8.50 -0.98
C SER A 79 -11.41 -7.51 0.18
N PRO A 80 -12.39 -6.60 0.30
CA PRO A 80 -12.55 -5.75 1.49
C PRO A 80 -12.67 -6.59 2.77
N ASP A 81 -12.42 -5.99 3.94
CA ASP A 81 -12.70 -6.61 5.25
C ASP A 81 -14.21 -6.67 5.52
N GLY A 82 -14.97 -5.75 4.91
CA GLY A 82 -16.40 -5.61 5.12
C GLY A 82 -16.74 -4.80 6.39
N THR A 83 -15.75 -4.20 7.05
CA THR A 83 -15.91 -3.36 8.24
C THR A 83 -15.52 -1.91 7.93
N GLU A 84 -14.23 -1.64 7.75
CA GLU A 84 -13.67 -0.32 7.45
C GLU A 84 -13.59 -0.10 5.93
N VAL A 85 -13.11 -1.09 5.19
CA VAL A 85 -12.98 -1.03 3.74
C VAL A 85 -14.22 -1.65 3.12
N VAL A 86 -15.00 -0.83 2.41
CA VAL A 86 -16.27 -1.27 1.79
C VAL A 86 -16.11 -1.69 0.33
N ALA A 87 -15.02 -1.29 -0.32
CA ALA A 87 -14.75 -1.61 -1.73
C ALA A 87 -13.26 -1.58 -2.01
N VAL A 88 -12.81 -2.48 -2.89
CA VAL A 88 -11.44 -2.49 -3.41
C VAL A 88 -11.48 -2.68 -4.92
N ARG A 89 -10.63 -1.96 -5.64
CA ARG A 89 -10.49 -2.09 -7.10
C ARG A 89 -9.09 -1.73 -7.55
N TRP A 90 -8.68 -2.31 -8.66
CA TRP A 90 -7.47 -1.92 -9.39
C TRP A 90 -7.80 -0.77 -10.36
N TRP A 91 -6.92 0.23 -10.41
CA TRP A 91 -7.04 1.38 -11.32
C TRP A 91 -5.76 1.51 -12.15
N ARG A 92 -5.87 1.99 -13.39
CA ARG A 92 -4.71 2.67 -13.99
C ARG A 92 -4.52 4.03 -13.30
N PRO A 93 -3.28 4.47 -13.03
CA PRO A 93 -3.05 5.76 -12.37
C PRO A 93 -3.72 6.94 -13.09
N GLY A 94 -3.67 6.97 -14.43
CA GLY A 94 -4.31 8.03 -15.23
C GLY A 94 -5.83 8.08 -15.05
N GLU A 95 -6.51 6.94 -15.11
CA GLU A 95 -7.96 6.83 -14.88
C GLU A 95 -8.33 7.33 -13.47
N LEU A 96 -7.51 7.04 -12.47
CA LEU A 96 -7.75 7.49 -11.09
C LEU A 96 -7.54 9.00 -10.93
N ILE A 97 -6.60 9.59 -11.66
CA ILE A 97 -6.40 11.05 -11.68
C ILE A 97 -7.63 11.75 -12.26
N GLU A 98 -8.19 11.23 -13.35
CA GLU A 98 -9.41 11.76 -13.97
C GLU A 98 -10.60 11.67 -13.00
N ALA A 99 -10.79 10.52 -12.34
CA ALA A 99 -11.85 10.34 -11.36
C ALA A 99 -11.69 11.26 -10.13
N LEU A 100 -10.46 11.48 -9.66
CA LEU A 100 -10.15 12.44 -8.59
C LEU A 100 -10.43 13.89 -9.00
N ALA A 101 -10.22 14.24 -10.28
CA ALA A 101 -10.51 15.57 -10.81
C ALA A 101 -12.02 15.79 -11.01
N ALA A 102 -12.75 14.73 -11.37
CA ALA A 102 -14.20 14.72 -11.50
C ALA A 102 -14.94 14.68 -10.14
N GLY A 103 -14.23 14.43 -9.03
CA GLY A 103 -14.83 14.32 -7.70
C GLY A 103 -15.57 12.99 -7.46
N GLU A 104 -15.35 11.98 -8.30
CA GLU A 104 -15.93 10.64 -8.16
C GLU A 104 -15.24 9.83 -7.05
N VAL A 105 -13.97 10.16 -6.79
CA VAL A 105 -13.15 9.60 -5.72
C VAL A 105 -12.54 10.75 -4.95
N ASP A 106 -12.40 10.60 -3.63
CA ASP A 106 -11.61 11.52 -2.82
C ASP A 106 -10.38 10.82 -2.23
N ALA A 107 -9.33 11.60 -2.01
CA ALA A 107 -8.07 11.13 -1.47
C ALA A 107 -7.33 12.27 -0.77
N MET A 108 -6.65 11.94 0.33
CA MET A 108 -5.72 12.85 0.99
C MET A 108 -4.53 13.22 0.09
N GLU A 109 -3.90 14.35 0.36
CA GLU A 109 -2.80 14.90 -0.44
C GLU A 109 -1.63 13.92 -0.63
N PRO A 110 -1.16 13.17 0.39
CA PRO A 110 -0.13 12.16 0.18
C PRO A 110 -0.53 11.15 -0.89
N THR A 111 -1.76 10.63 -0.82
CA THR A 111 -2.29 9.66 -1.79
C THR A 111 -2.35 10.24 -3.19
N ARG A 112 -2.82 11.49 -3.35
CA ARG A 112 -2.82 12.19 -4.65
C ARG A 112 -1.41 12.33 -5.23
N ALA A 113 -0.41 12.66 -4.40
CA ALA A 113 0.98 12.75 -4.82
C ALA A 113 1.53 11.41 -5.31
N PHE A 114 1.24 10.31 -4.61
CA PHE A 114 1.64 8.96 -5.04
C PHE A 114 0.98 8.53 -6.35
N ILE A 115 -0.31 8.83 -6.54
CA ILE A 115 -1.00 8.51 -7.80
C ILE A 115 -0.38 9.29 -8.97
N GLY A 116 -0.12 10.59 -8.78
CA GLY A 116 0.56 11.41 -9.77
C GLY A 116 1.98 10.93 -10.07
N ALA A 117 2.67 10.39 -9.06
CA ALA A 117 3.98 9.75 -9.22
C ALA A 117 3.92 8.47 -10.05
N LEU A 118 2.98 7.57 -9.72
CA LEU A 118 2.77 6.33 -10.47
C LEU A 118 2.43 6.60 -11.94
N ALA A 119 1.66 7.66 -12.22
CA ALA A 119 1.25 8.02 -13.58
C ALA A 119 2.41 8.44 -14.50
N ARG A 120 3.61 8.71 -13.97
CA ARG A 120 4.81 9.03 -14.76
C ARG A 120 5.51 7.79 -15.35
N HIS A 121 5.05 6.59 -14.99
CA HIS A 121 5.70 5.34 -15.39
C HIS A 121 4.74 4.43 -16.14
N ASP A 122 5.23 3.83 -17.23
CA ASP A 122 4.45 2.91 -18.04
C ASP A 122 4.32 1.51 -17.41
N THR A 123 5.24 1.15 -16.50
CA THR A 123 5.32 -0.21 -15.96
C THR A 123 5.63 -0.23 -14.45
N ALA A 124 5.10 -1.24 -13.77
CA ALA A 124 5.42 -1.50 -12.37
C ALA A 124 6.93 -1.73 -12.15
N ALA A 125 7.62 -2.34 -13.11
CA ALA A 125 9.07 -2.51 -13.06
C ALA A 125 9.81 -1.16 -13.07
N GLY A 126 9.36 -0.22 -13.90
CA GLY A 126 9.90 1.14 -13.96
C GLY A 126 9.72 1.90 -12.64
N VAL A 127 8.52 1.81 -12.04
CA VAL A 127 8.24 2.39 -10.70
C VAL A 127 9.20 1.83 -9.66
N LEU A 128 9.33 0.50 -9.57
CA LEU A 128 10.17 -0.14 -8.56
C LEU A 128 11.66 0.16 -8.77
N ALA A 129 12.12 0.25 -10.02
CA ALA A 129 13.49 0.63 -10.33
C ALA A 129 13.78 2.08 -9.90
N ALA A 130 12.89 3.02 -10.22
CA ALA A 130 13.00 4.42 -9.82
C ALA A 130 13.01 4.56 -8.28
N ALA A 131 12.07 3.90 -7.60
CA ALA A 131 11.98 3.91 -6.14
C ALA A 131 13.26 3.40 -5.46
N ARG A 132 13.89 2.35 -6.01
CA ARG A 132 15.14 1.78 -5.46
C ARG A 132 16.38 2.62 -5.75
N ALA A 133 16.36 3.40 -6.83
CA ALA A 133 17.47 4.30 -7.18
C ALA A 133 17.40 5.65 -6.46
N PHE A 134 16.26 5.97 -5.83
CA PHE A 134 16.07 7.22 -5.13
C PHE A 134 16.89 7.28 -3.84
N GLU A 135 17.65 8.35 -3.69
CA GLU A 135 18.37 8.66 -2.45
C GLU A 135 17.51 9.59 -1.58
N PRO A 136 16.90 9.08 -0.50
CA PRO A 136 16.01 9.89 0.30
C PRO A 136 16.76 10.94 1.12
N PRO A 137 16.27 12.19 1.16
CA PRO A 137 16.81 13.18 2.07
C PRO A 137 16.52 12.77 3.53
N PRO A 138 17.28 13.28 4.52
CA PRO A 138 17.10 12.92 5.93
C PRO A 138 15.80 13.47 6.55
N ARG A 139 15.01 14.25 5.80
CA ARG A 139 13.75 14.88 6.25
C ARG A 139 12.55 14.31 5.48
N PRO A 140 11.35 14.27 6.09
CA PRO A 140 10.13 13.85 5.39
C PRO A 140 9.69 14.87 4.31
N GLY A 141 8.66 14.49 3.56
CA GLY A 141 7.99 15.31 2.54
C GLY A 141 8.40 14.98 1.11
N TRP A 142 8.67 13.71 0.82
CA TRP A 142 9.14 13.27 -0.50
C TRP A 142 8.47 11.96 -0.96
N VAL A 143 8.52 11.77 -2.28
CA VAL A 143 8.11 10.58 -3.03
C VAL A 143 9.28 10.19 -3.94
N ALA A 144 9.61 8.90 -4.01
CA ALA A 144 10.85 8.38 -4.57
C ALA A 144 10.91 8.30 -6.11
N PHE A 145 9.81 8.55 -6.81
CA PHE A 145 9.65 8.39 -8.26
C PHE A 145 8.59 9.36 -8.75
#